data_AF-A0A381THC9-F1
#
_entry.id   AF-A0A381THC9-F1
#
_cell.length_a   1.000
_cell.length_b   1.000
_cell.length_c   1.000
_cell.angle_alpha   90.00
_cell.angle_beta   90.00
_cell.angle_gamma   90.00
#
_symmetry.space_group_name_H-M   'P 1'
#
loop_
_entity.id
_entity.type
_entity.pdbx_description
1 polymer ?
#
loop_
_entity_poly.entity_id
_entity_poly.type
_entity_poly.pdbx_seq_one_letter_code
_entity_poly.pdbx_strand_id
1 'polypeptide(L)'
;MKKIFSIVFILSAILIFGQSTPCTNTSTLTVSGDFNVTASGTYPMIIPPQKITGSGSGTQVFRKNVDIKLTLGAGDVFESCVVKLDVDDFDDGLQFDIDGVNLLNFQQKHWDNIFGANTTEFNGSGRFVTSGGMWTPWTGQGNPKLEISTGKVQLMVDTKNGTREDALLFMDTSVADWKLISTFTYDCLAGFNLLIGNQNGGGGPSGINANLTVEAYVGPCDTSGSFTLQDDNNKITVGSCTCNGAKDGFLALSIEDNTHDYTITVSGLDNPITIKGANKTATVPGLGKGKYTVCFKVDGQPNYEQCFE
;
A
#
# COMPACT_ATOMS: atom_id res chain seq x y z
N MET A 1 -49.88 6.31 -30.83
CA MET A 1 -48.44 6.04 -31.08
C MET A 1 -47.60 6.68 -29.98
N LYS A 2 -47.23 5.91 -28.96
CA LYS A 2 -46.16 6.24 -28.02
C LYS A 2 -45.45 4.92 -27.71
N LYS A 3 -44.20 4.81 -28.15
CA LYS A 3 -43.35 3.64 -27.97
C LYS A 3 -43.01 3.51 -26.49
N ILE A 4 -43.34 2.37 -25.89
CA ILE A 4 -42.86 1.97 -24.57
C ILE A 4 -41.47 1.39 -24.80
N PHE A 5 -40.44 2.08 -24.33
CA PHE A 5 -39.09 1.54 -24.25
C PHE A 5 -39.05 0.56 -23.06
N SER A 6 -39.05 -0.74 -23.34
CA SER A 6 -38.66 -1.75 -22.35
C SER A 6 -37.15 -1.67 -22.14
N ILE A 7 -36.74 -1.16 -20.98
CA ILE A 7 -35.37 -1.28 -20.48
C ILE A 7 -35.21 -2.70 -19.97
N VAL A 8 -34.51 -3.54 -20.74
CA VAL A 8 -34.04 -4.85 -20.29
C VAL A 8 -32.86 -4.59 -19.35
N PHE A 9 -33.06 -4.79 -18.05
CA PHE A 9 -31.97 -4.88 -17.09
C PHE A 9 -31.23 -6.20 -17.35
N ILE A 10 -30.03 -6.10 -17.94
CA ILE A 10 -29.10 -7.22 -17.97
C ILE A 10 -28.47 -7.28 -16.58
N LEU A 11 -29.00 -8.17 -15.73
CA LEU A 11 -28.34 -8.55 -14.48
C LEU A 11 -27.04 -9.26 -14.87
N SER A 12 -25.91 -8.56 -14.78
CA SER A 12 -24.60 -9.19 -14.88
C SER A 12 -24.38 -9.96 -13.57
N ALA A 13 -24.67 -11.26 -13.59
CA ALA A 13 -24.31 -12.15 -12.51
C ALA A 13 -22.78 -12.31 -12.54
N ILE A 14 -22.10 -11.63 -11.62
CA ILE A 14 -20.70 -11.91 -11.30
C ILE A 14 -20.70 -13.30 -10.68
N LEU A 15 -20.25 -14.30 -11.46
CA LEU A 15 -19.86 -15.60 -10.93
C LEU A 15 -18.59 -15.39 -10.10
N ILE A 16 -18.76 -15.12 -8.80
CA ILE A 16 -17.72 -15.34 -7.82
C ILE A 16 -17.62 -16.85 -7.68
N PHE A 17 -16.52 -17.44 -8.16
CA PHE A 17 -16.18 -18.81 -7.78
C PHE A 17 -15.89 -18.79 -6.28
N GLY A 18 -16.93 -19.03 -5.48
CA GLY A 18 -16.79 -19.23 -4.05
C GLY A 18 -15.90 -20.46 -3.82
N GLN A 19 -14.79 -20.25 -3.13
CA GLN A 19 -13.94 -21.31 -2.61
C GLN A 19 -14.84 -22.27 -1.82
N SER A 20 -14.87 -23.55 -2.20
CA SER A 20 -15.93 -24.50 -1.81
C SER A 20 -15.93 -24.93 -0.34
N THR A 21 -14.98 -24.46 0.46
CA THR A 21 -14.95 -24.59 1.92
C THR A 21 -14.18 -23.40 2.50
N PRO A 22 -14.72 -22.66 3.49
CA PRO A 22 -13.92 -21.66 4.21
C PRO A 22 -12.72 -22.35 4.83
N CYS A 23 -11.52 -21.95 4.44
CA CYS A 23 -10.31 -22.41 5.10
C CYS A 23 -10.33 -21.90 6.54
N THR A 24 -10.29 -22.82 7.50
CA THR A 24 -10.19 -22.46 8.93
C THR A 24 -8.85 -22.92 9.47
N ASN A 25 -8.15 -22.01 10.15
CA ASN A 25 -6.92 -22.29 10.88
C ASN A 25 -7.19 -22.30 12.40
N THR A 26 -6.17 -22.63 13.19
CA THR A 26 -6.23 -22.56 14.66
C THR A 26 -5.44 -21.39 15.24
N SER A 27 -4.99 -20.49 14.37
CA SER A 27 -4.21 -19.32 14.69
C SER A 27 -5.07 -18.17 15.21
N THR A 28 -4.43 -17.19 15.83
CA THR A 28 -5.10 -16.01 16.39
C THR A 28 -4.30 -14.75 16.09
N LEU A 29 -4.94 -13.80 15.42
CA LEU A 29 -4.46 -12.44 15.23
C LEU A 29 -5.01 -11.57 16.36
N THR A 30 -4.13 -10.86 17.07
CA THR A 30 -4.45 -9.98 18.19
C THR A 30 -3.98 -8.56 17.92
N VAL A 31 -4.84 -7.60 18.22
CA VAL A 31 -4.49 -6.18 18.33
C VAL A 31 -4.81 -5.71 19.74
N SER A 32 -3.79 -5.26 20.48
CA SER A 32 -3.88 -4.80 21.87
C SER A 32 -3.39 -3.35 22.03
N GLY A 33 -3.63 -2.74 23.19
CA GLY A 33 -3.28 -1.33 23.46
C GLY A 33 -4.52 -0.45 23.43
N ASP A 34 -4.52 0.59 22.59
CA ASP A 34 -5.68 1.47 22.42
C ASP A 34 -6.91 0.75 21.83
N PHE A 35 -6.71 -0.37 21.15
CA PHE A 35 -7.74 -1.32 20.75
C PHE A 35 -7.47 -2.68 21.41
N ASN A 36 -8.49 -3.48 21.62
CA ASN A 36 -8.36 -4.80 22.26
C ASN A 36 -9.29 -5.78 21.53
N VAL A 37 -8.84 -6.27 20.38
CA VAL A 37 -9.62 -7.12 19.47
C VAL A 37 -8.81 -8.29 18.96
N THR A 38 -9.51 -9.36 18.61
CA THR A 38 -8.92 -10.58 18.06
C THR A 38 -9.71 -11.09 16.87
N ALA A 39 -9.04 -11.84 16.00
CA ALA A 39 -9.63 -12.63 14.93
C ALA A 39 -8.96 -14.01 14.91
N SER A 40 -9.75 -15.06 14.64
CA SER A 40 -9.26 -16.43 14.63
C SER A 40 -9.99 -17.24 13.56
N GLY A 41 -9.28 -18.19 12.95
CA GLY A 41 -9.88 -19.30 12.22
C GLY A 41 -10.56 -18.97 10.88
N THR A 42 -10.39 -17.77 10.32
CA THR A 42 -10.79 -17.46 8.94
C THR A 42 -9.58 -17.30 8.03
N TYR A 43 -9.79 -17.31 6.71
CA TYR A 43 -8.76 -17.00 5.72
C TYR A 43 -9.25 -15.94 4.71
N PRO A 44 -8.68 -14.72 4.71
CA PRO A 44 -7.76 -14.20 5.72
C PRO A 44 -8.43 -14.08 7.11
N MET A 45 -7.62 -14.04 8.17
CA MET A 45 -8.05 -13.55 9.48
C MET A 45 -8.08 -12.04 9.44
N ILE A 46 -9.25 -11.46 9.63
CA ILE A 46 -9.46 -10.01 9.58
C ILE A 46 -10.01 -9.55 10.93
N ILE A 47 -9.32 -8.65 11.61
CA ILE A 47 -9.92 -7.99 12.78
C ILE A 47 -11.07 -7.08 12.34
N PRO A 48 -12.15 -6.93 13.13
CA PRO A 48 -13.17 -5.93 12.83
C PRO A 48 -12.53 -4.53 12.66
N PRO A 49 -13.04 -3.68 11.75
CA PRO A 49 -12.49 -2.34 11.57
C PRO A 49 -12.48 -1.54 12.88
N GLN A 50 -11.33 -0.99 13.25
CA GLN A 50 -11.14 -0.21 14.48
C GLN A 50 -11.10 1.28 14.18
N LYS A 51 -12.03 2.05 14.77
CA LYS A 51 -12.19 3.47 14.44
C LYS A 51 -11.08 4.32 15.05
N ILE A 52 -10.39 5.07 14.20
CA ILE A 52 -9.47 6.15 14.57
C ILE A 52 -10.16 7.46 14.22
N THR A 53 -10.60 8.21 15.22
CA THR A 53 -11.24 9.49 14.99
C THR A 53 -10.81 10.53 16.02
N GLY A 54 -10.71 11.77 15.55
CA GLY A 54 -10.51 12.94 16.39
C GLY A 54 -10.50 14.21 15.55
N SER A 55 -10.94 15.31 16.15
CA SER A 55 -10.88 16.63 15.54
C SER A 55 -10.49 17.67 16.59
N GLY A 56 -9.71 18.66 16.17
CA GLY A 56 -9.12 19.64 17.08
C GLY A 56 -8.50 20.80 16.33
N SER A 57 -7.67 21.58 17.01
CA SER A 57 -6.95 22.70 16.41
C SER A 57 -5.58 22.94 17.08
N GLY A 58 -4.84 23.95 16.64
CA GLY A 58 -3.54 24.26 17.21
C GLY A 58 -2.51 23.23 16.78
N THR A 59 -1.90 22.52 17.73
CA THR A 59 -0.90 21.47 17.46
C THR A 59 -1.42 20.06 17.77
N GLN A 60 -2.74 19.89 17.86
CA GLN A 60 -3.36 18.63 18.26
C GLN A 60 -3.19 17.57 17.17
N VAL A 61 -2.89 16.33 17.60
CA VAL A 61 -2.83 15.13 16.77
C VAL A 61 -3.57 14.00 17.48
N PHE A 62 -4.26 13.17 16.71
CA PHE A 62 -5.06 12.05 17.19
C PHE A 62 -4.46 10.76 16.66
N ARG A 63 -3.81 10.02 17.57
CA ARG A 63 -3.08 8.80 17.25
C ARG A 63 -3.63 7.62 18.03
N LYS A 64 -3.37 6.43 17.51
CA LYS A 64 -3.59 5.16 18.19
C LYS A 64 -2.27 4.41 18.28
N ASN A 65 -1.98 3.94 19.49
CA ASN A 65 -0.85 3.11 19.81
C ASN A 65 -1.35 1.68 20.09
N VAL A 66 -1.00 0.75 19.21
CA VAL A 66 -1.43 -0.64 19.30
C VAL A 66 -0.29 -1.60 19.05
N ASP A 67 -0.34 -2.75 19.70
CA ASP A 67 0.55 -3.87 19.43
C ASP A 67 -0.21 -4.90 18.58
N ILE A 68 0.42 -5.37 17.51
CA ILE A 68 -0.14 -6.36 16.58
C ILE A 68 0.67 -7.63 16.71
N LYS A 69 -0.01 -8.77 16.95
CA LYS A 69 0.64 -10.08 17.06
C LYS A 69 -0.23 -11.20 16.49
N LEU A 70 0.36 -12.02 15.64
CA LEU A 70 -0.15 -13.30 15.19
C LEU A 70 0.45 -14.42 16.02
N THR A 71 -0.40 -15.25 16.62
CA THR A 71 0.00 -16.51 17.26
C THR A 71 -0.41 -17.66 16.36
N LEU A 72 0.58 -18.43 15.88
CA LEU A 72 0.31 -19.58 15.03
C LEU A 72 -0.22 -20.77 15.83
N GLY A 73 -1.26 -21.38 15.29
CA GLY A 73 -1.76 -22.68 15.70
C GLY A 73 -0.81 -23.81 15.29
N ALA A 74 -0.94 -24.96 15.94
CA ALA A 74 -0.08 -26.10 15.66
C ALA A 74 -0.35 -26.65 14.24
N GLY A 75 0.68 -26.64 13.40
CA GLY A 75 0.58 -27.08 12.00
C GLY A 75 0.09 -26.01 11.02
N ASP A 76 -0.25 -24.82 11.51
CA ASP A 76 -0.59 -23.68 10.68
C ASP A 76 0.67 -23.05 10.05
N VAL A 77 0.53 -22.50 8.84
CA VAL A 77 1.64 -21.90 8.07
C VAL A 77 1.35 -20.42 7.87
N PHE A 78 2.26 -19.56 8.34
CA PHE A 78 2.20 -18.12 8.08
C PHE A 78 2.52 -17.82 6.63
N GLU A 79 1.66 -17.02 5.97
CA GLU A 79 1.86 -16.60 4.59
C GLU A 79 2.17 -15.11 4.51
N SER A 80 1.28 -14.26 5.04
CA SER A 80 1.47 -12.81 5.05
C SER A 80 0.62 -12.09 6.10
N CYS A 81 0.92 -10.80 6.30
CA CYS A 81 0.24 -9.92 7.24
C CYS A 81 0.22 -8.50 6.69
N VAL A 82 -0.95 -7.87 6.63
CA VAL A 82 -1.14 -6.56 5.98
C VAL A 82 -1.86 -5.60 6.92
N VAL A 83 -1.36 -4.36 7.03
CA VAL A 83 -1.99 -3.28 7.79
C VAL A 83 -2.65 -2.31 6.82
N LYS A 84 -3.94 -2.06 7.01
CA LYS A 84 -4.73 -1.15 6.17
C LYS A 84 -5.34 -0.07 7.03
N LEU A 85 -5.28 1.16 6.54
CA LEU A 85 -6.01 2.28 7.10
C LEU A 85 -6.91 2.84 5.99
N ASP A 86 -8.19 2.52 6.06
CA ASP A 86 -9.22 3.12 5.22
C ASP A 86 -9.51 4.52 5.78
N VAL A 87 -9.14 5.56 5.04
CA VAL A 87 -9.21 6.94 5.52
C VAL A 87 -10.43 7.61 4.90
N ASP A 88 -11.47 7.83 5.71
CA ASP A 88 -12.65 8.57 5.26
C ASP A 88 -12.25 10.03 4.97
N ASP A 89 -11.52 10.65 5.91
CA ASP A 89 -10.99 11.99 5.80
C ASP A 89 -9.83 12.22 6.79
N PHE A 90 -8.97 13.18 6.49
CA PHE A 90 -7.95 13.68 7.40
C PHE A 90 -7.62 15.14 7.10
N ASP A 91 -7.16 15.87 8.10
CA ASP A 91 -6.75 17.26 7.95
C ASP A 91 -5.24 17.39 8.18
N ASP A 92 -4.61 18.24 7.38
CA ASP A 92 -3.16 18.38 7.18
C ASP A 92 -2.39 17.18 6.62
N GLY A 93 -2.30 16.08 7.37
CA GLY A 93 -1.39 14.99 7.02
C GLY A 93 -1.54 13.74 7.87
N LEU A 94 -0.68 12.74 7.61
CA LEU A 94 -0.67 11.47 8.31
C LEU A 94 0.75 11.13 8.82
N GLN A 95 0.79 10.34 9.88
CA GLN A 95 2.02 9.74 10.41
C GLN A 95 1.81 8.26 10.72
N PHE A 96 2.90 7.51 10.57
CA PHE A 96 2.94 6.07 10.78
C PHE A 96 4.33 5.64 11.27
N ASP A 97 4.35 5.00 12.43
CA ASP A 97 5.56 4.46 13.04
C ASP A 97 5.40 2.96 13.29
N ILE A 98 6.48 2.21 13.08
CA ILE A 98 6.62 0.82 13.51
C ILE A 98 7.76 0.73 14.50
N ASP A 99 7.50 0.17 15.69
CA ASP A 99 8.51 0.00 16.76
C ASP A 99 9.29 1.29 17.08
N GLY A 100 8.60 2.43 17.03
CA GLY A 100 9.16 3.75 17.26
C GLY A 100 10.00 4.32 16.11
N VAL A 101 10.13 3.60 14.99
CA VAL A 101 10.72 4.11 13.75
C VAL A 101 9.64 4.83 12.95
N ASN A 102 9.81 6.13 12.76
CA ASN A 102 8.89 6.93 11.95
C ASN A 102 9.09 6.65 10.44
N LEU A 103 8.13 5.95 9.84
CA LEU A 103 8.20 5.47 8.46
C LEU A 103 7.45 6.39 7.48
N LEU A 104 6.36 7.02 7.93
CA LEU A 104 5.66 8.05 7.19
C LEU A 104 5.48 9.28 8.05
N ASN A 105 5.77 10.45 7.48
CA ASN A 105 5.41 11.73 8.07
C ASN A 105 5.22 12.75 6.97
N PHE A 106 3.98 13.24 6.81
CA PHE A 106 3.69 14.39 5.98
C PHE A 106 2.62 15.28 6.62
N GLN A 107 2.49 16.49 6.10
CA GLN A 107 1.69 17.62 6.60
C GLN A 107 1.21 18.44 5.39
N GLN A 108 0.30 19.39 5.59
CA GLN A 108 -0.24 20.25 4.52
C GLN A 108 0.85 20.91 3.68
N LYS A 109 1.91 21.41 4.32
CA LYS A 109 3.09 22.02 3.67
C LYS A 109 3.84 21.15 2.67
N HIS A 110 3.55 19.85 2.58
CA HIS A 110 4.17 18.95 1.60
C HIS A 110 3.34 18.79 0.33
N TRP A 111 2.07 19.21 0.32
CA TRP A 111 1.19 19.06 -0.84
C TRP A 111 0.50 20.38 -1.22
N ASP A 112 0.24 21.27 -0.28
CA ASP A 112 -0.40 22.56 -0.49
C ASP A 112 0.62 23.68 -0.81
N ASN A 113 0.46 24.32 -1.98
CA ASN A 113 1.35 25.39 -2.40
C ASN A 113 1.17 26.71 -1.63
N ILE A 114 0.03 26.93 -0.99
CA ILE A 114 -0.22 28.08 -0.09
C ILE A 114 0.66 27.97 1.15
N PHE A 115 0.99 26.74 1.56
CA PHE A 115 1.89 26.45 2.69
C PHE A 115 3.34 26.19 2.27
N GLY A 116 3.68 26.47 1.00
CA GLY A 116 5.05 26.42 0.50
C GLY A 116 5.45 25.13 -0.21
N ALA A 117 4.53 24.18 -0.43
CA ALA A 117 4.83 22.98 -1.20
C ALA A 117 5.10 23.33 -2.67
N ASN A 118 6.23 22.87 -3.22
CA ASN A 118 6.54 22.96 -4.64
C ASN A 118 5.94 21.78 -5.42
N THR A 119 4.61 21.71 -5.48
CA THR A 119 3.85 20.68 -6.21
C THR A 119 2.77 21.32 -7.08
N THR A 120 2.34 20.59 -8.12
CA THR A 120 1.22 21.02 -8.99
C THR A 120 0.01 20.09 -8.90
N GLU A 121 0.24 18.87 -8.43
CA GLU A 121 -0.68 17.75 -8.50
C GLU A 121 -1.86 17.89 -7.53
N PHE A 122 -1.67 18.63 -6.45
CA PHE A 122 -2.66 18.85 -5.38
C PHE A 122 -3.32 20.23 -5.44
N ASN A 123 -2.97 21.07 -6.41
CA ASN A 123 -3.38 22.47 -6.46
C ASN A 123 -3.97 22.83 -7.82
N GLY A 124 -4.91 23.79 -7.86
CA GLY A 124 -5.55 24.26 -9.08
C GLY A 124 -6.28 23.13 -9.84
N SER A 125 -5.83 22.86 -11.07
CA SER A 125 -6.35 21.76 -11.89
C SER A 125 -5.55 20.46 -11.76
N GLY A 126 -4.79 20.32 -10.68
CA GLY A 126 -3.89 19.21 -10.41
C GLY A 126 -4.55 17.83 -10.46
N ARG A 127 -3.72 16.80 -10.62
CA ARG A 127 -4.11 15.40 -10.77
C ARG A 127 -5.04 14.89 -9.66
N PHE A 128 -4.77 15.26 -8.41
CA PHE A 128 -5.52 14.79 -7.23
C PHE A 128 -6.67 15.74 -6.85
N VAL A 129 -6.83 16.85 -7.56
CA VAL A 129 -7.95 17.79 -7.40
C VAL A 129 -9.17 17.27 -8.19
N THR A 130 -9.92 16.34 -7.60
CA THR A 130 -11.11 15.75 -8.25
C THR A 130 -12.30 16.71 -8.30
N SER A 131 -12.28 17.77 -7.49
CA SER A 131 -13.26 18.85 -7.42
C SER A 131 -12.65 20.12 -6.79
N GLY A 132 -13.23 21.29 -7.03
CA GLY A 132 -12.72 22.54 -6.45
C GLY A 132 -11.40 23.02 -7.07
N GLY A 133 -10.57 23.68 -6.26
CA GLY A 133 -9.30 24.30 -6.69
C GLY A 133 -8.05 23.78 -5.98
N MET A 134 -8.19 22.75 -5.15
CA MET A 134 -7.13 22.16 -4.33
C MET A 134 -7.57 20.78 -3.86
N TRP A 135 -6.62 19.91 -3.54
CA TRP A 135 -6.88 18.65 -2.88
C TRP A 135 -7.33 18.89 -1.44
N THR A 136 -8.55 18.49 -1.10
CA THR A 136 -9.15 18.69 0.23
C THR A 136 -9.34 17.35 0.95
N PRO A 137 -8.28 16.77 1.54
CA PRO A 137 -8.38 15.48 2.23
C PRO A 137 -9.36 15.50 3.41
N TRP A 138 -9.62 16.66 4.01
CA TRP A 138 -10.59 16.85 5.10
C TRP A 138 -12.05 16.72 4.65
N THR A 139 -12.31 16.66 3.34
CA THR A 139 -13.63 16.29 2.80
C THR A 139 -13.65 14.87 2.23
N GLY A 140 -12.61 14.07 2.50
CA GLY A 140 -12.43 12.74 1.91
C GLY A 140 -12.16 12.76 0.41
N GLN A 141 -11.65 13.87 -0.12
CA GLN A 141 -11.48 14.01 -1.56
C GLN A 141 -10.48 12.99 -2.11
N GLY A 142 -10.91 12.26 -3.13
CA GLY A 142 -10.11 11.20 -3.74
C GLY A 142 -10.13 9.89 -2.95
N ASN A 143 -11.06 9.74 -1.98
CA ASN A 143 -11.30 8.51 -1.21
C ASN A 143 -10.00 7.93 -0.64
N PRO A 144 -9.23 8.66 0.19
CA PRO A 144 -7.86 8.28 0.55
C PRO A 144 -7.78 6.92 1.25
N LYS A 145 -6.72 6.16 0.97
CA LYS A 145 -6.46 4.89 1.65
C LYS A 145 -4.96 4.72 1.85
N LEU A 146 -4.54 4.54 3.09
CA LEU A 146 -3.15 4.25 3.41
C LEU A 146 -2.98 2.73 3.51
N GLU A 147 -2.20 2.16 2.59
CA GLU A 147 -1.89 0.73 2.53
C GLU A 147 -0.44 0.52 2.95
N ILE A 148 -0.24 -0.37 3.92
CA ILE A 148 1.07 -0.69 4.47
C ILE A 148 1.28 -2.21 4.42
N SER A 149 2.34 -2.62 3.75
CA SER A 149 2.87 -3.98 3.76
C SER A 149 4.40 -3.93 3.83
N THR A 150 5.06 -5.08 4.01
CA THR A 150 6.53 -5.14 3.98
C THR A 150 7.08 -4.42 2.74
N GLY A 151 8.02 -3.49 2.95
CA GLY A 151 8.64 -2.73 1.86
C GLY A 151 7.73 -1.74 1.14
N LYS A 152 6.55 -1.40 1.70
CA LYS A 152 5.54 -0.62 0.97
C LYS A 152 4.70 0.25 1.91
N VAL A 153 4.70 1.56 1.65
CA VAL A 153 3.74 2.52 2.21
C VAL A 153 3.19 3.31 1.04
N GLN A 154 1.87 3.28 0.83
CA GLN A 154 1.21 4.02 -0.24
C GLN A 154 -0.02 4.75 0.25
N LEU A 155 -0.17 6.01 -0.12
CA LEU A 155 -1.43 6.74 0.04
C LEU A 155 -2.18 6.72 -1.29
N MET A 156 -3.01 5.71 -1.48
CA MET A 156 -3.78 5.56 -2.70
C MET A 156 -4.93 6.56 -2.72
N VAL A 157 -5.00 7.36 -3.79
CA VAL A 157 -6.00 8.41 -3.98
C VAL A 157 -6.55 8.36 -5.41
N ASP A 158 -7.85 8.57 -5.57
CA ASP A 158 -8.48 8.70 -6.88
C ASP A 158 -8.04 10.01 -7.55
N THR A 159 -7.68 9.91 -8.83
CA THR A 159 -7.32 11.08 -9.63
C THR A 159 -8.52 11.64 -10.36
N LYS A 160 -8.38 12.88 -10.83
CA LYS A 160 -9.35 13.57 -11.67
C LYS A 160 -9.71 12.79 -12.95
N ASN A 161 -8.83 11.92 -13.43
CA ASN A 161 -9.03 11.12 -14.63
C ASN A 161 -9.63 9.73 -14.35
N GLY A 162 -10.00 9.44 -13.09
CA GLY A 162 -10.58 8.15 -12.70
C GLY A 162 -9.58 7.02 -12.50
N THR A 163 -8.28 7.33 -12.38
CA THR A 163 -7.25 6.36 -11.96
C THR A 163 -7.08 6.36 -10.45
N ARG A 164 -6.40 5.35 -9.91
CA ARG A 164 -6.00 5.27 -8.49
C ARG A 164 -4.48 5.29 -8.43
N GLU A 165 -3.89 6.29 -7.78
CA GLU A 165 -2.43 6.50 -7.78
C GLU A 165 -1.92 6.78 -6.37
N ASP A 166 -0.65 6.45 -6.11
CA ASP A 166 0.02 6.76 -4.85
C ASP A 166 0.38 8.25 -4.78
N ALA A 167 -0.35 8.99 -3.96
CA ALA A 167 -0.18 10.43 -3.79
C ALA A 167 1.16 10.79 -3.15
N LEU A 168 1.78 9.91 -2.34
CA LEU A 168 3.02 10.23 -1.64
C LEU A 168 4.17 10.56 -2.59
N LEU A 169 4.17 9.95 -3.79
CA LEU A 169 5.20 10.16 -4.82
C LEU A 169 5.18 11.56 -5.45
N PHE A 170 4.12 12.33 -5.24
CA PHE A 170 3.94 13.65 -5.83
C PHE A 170 4.05 14.79 -4.81
N MET A 171 4.24 14.46 -3.53
CA MET A 171 4.42 15.45 -2.48
C MET A 171 5.83 16.04 -2.53
N ASP A 172 5.97 17.29 -2.09
CA ASP A 172 7.24 17.99 -2.00
C ASP A 172 8.05 17.44 -0.83
N THR A 173 9.07 16.64 -1.17
CA THR A 173 9.96 15.99 -0.20
C THR A 173 11.10 16.90 0.27
N SER A 174 11.23 18.10 -0.31
CA SER A 174 12.27 19.06 0.06
C SER A 174 11.91 19.90 1.30
N VAL A 175 10.64 19.86 1.71
CA VAL A 175 10.15 20.56 2.89
C VAL A 175 10.52 19.79 4.16
N ALA A 176 10.86 20.53 5.23
CA ALA A 176 11.24 19.94 6.51
C ALA A 176 10.14 19.02 7.07
N ASP A 177 10.57 18.02 7.84
CA ASP A 177 9.72 17.01 8.48
C ASP A 177 9.13 15.95 7.54
N TRP A 178 9.39 16.00 6.22
CA TRP A 178 9.02 14.89 5.33
C TRP A 178 9.71 13.58 5.72
N LYS A 179 8.94 12.49 5.80
CA LYS A 179 9.45 11.11 5.91
C LYS A 179 8.63 10.16 5.05
N LEU A 180 9.34 9.35 4.27
CA LEU A 180 8.80 8.17 3.59
C LEU A 180 9.94 7.13 3.53
N ILE A 181 9.87 6.13 4.39
CA ILE A 181 10.79 5.00 4.41
C ILE A 181 10.03 3.81 3.84
N SER A 182 10.25 3.54 2.55
CA SER A 182 9.66 2.38 1.86
C SER A 182 10.46 1.10 2.05
N THR A 183 11.63 1.15 2.67
CA THR A 183 12.47 -0.03 2.95
C THR A 183 12.41 -0.39 4.42
N PHE A 184 11.38 -1.14 4.80
CA PHE A 184 11.17 -1.61 6.17
C PHE A 184 10.52 -2.99 6.16
N THR A 185 10.65 -3.66 7.30
CA THR A 185 10.02 -4.96 7.58
C THR A 185 9.35 -4.88 8.94
N TYR A 186 8.25 -5.60 9.11
CA TYR A 186 7.69 -5.90 10.42
C TYR A 186 7.39 -7.39 10.50
N ASP A 187 7.33 -7.92 11.72
CA ASP A 187 7.13 -9.34 11.97
C ASP A 187 5.87 -9.53 12.81
N CYS A 188 4.78 -9.98 12.18
CA CYS A 188 3.54 -10.26 12.90
C CYS A 188 3.66 -11.45 13.86
N LEU A 189 4.58 -12.39 13.64
CA LEU A 189 4.78 -13.54 14.53
C LEU A 189 5.51 -13.13 15.81
N ALA A 190 6.60 -12.36 15.67
CA ALA A 190 7.25 -11.72 16.82
C ALA A 190 6.31 -10.73 17.52
N GLY A 191 5.51 -10.05 16.72
CA GLY A 191 4.69 -8.91 17.09
C GLY A 191 5.45 -7.60 16.94
N PHE A 192 4.72 -6.52 16.65
CA PHE A 192 5.29 -5.18 16.50
C PHE A 192 4.32 -4.12 17.05
N ASN A 193 4.89 -3.00 17.44
CA ASN A 193 4.15 -1.82 17.86
C ASN A 193 3.84 -0.92 16.66
N LEU A 194 2.61 -0.40 16.63
CA LEU A 194 2.10 0.51 15.63
C LEU A 194 1.60 1.79 16.29
N LEU A 195 2.18 2.93 15.89
CA LEU A 195 1.62 4.25 16.17
C LEU A 195 1.13 4.89 14.86
N ILE A 196 -0.16 5.22 14.78
CA ILE A 196 -0.78 5.72 13.55
C ILE A 196 -1.80 6.82 13.83
N GLY A 197 -1.86 7.85 12.99
CA GLY A 197 -2.81 8.95 13.14
C GLY A 197 -2.57 10.11 12.18
N ASN A 198 -3.24 11.25 12.42
CA ASN A 198 -2.96 12.46 11.65
C ASN A 198 -1.70 13.17 12.14
N GLN A 199 -1.16 14.01 11.26
CA GLN A 199 -0.26 15.10 11.58
C GLN A 199 -1.01 16.43 11.60
N ASN A 200 -0.35 17.46 12.12
CA ASN A 200 -0.85 18.82 12.12
C ASN A 200 0.30 19.76 11.76
N GLY A 201 0.14 20.50 10.67
CA GLY A 201 1.21 21.26 10.03
C GLY A 201 1.09 22.77 10.14
N GLY A 202 0.02 23.30 10.74
CA GLY A 202 -0.35 24.71 10.51
C GLY A 202 -0.92 25.48 11.69
N GLY A 203 -1.05 24.90 12.88
CA GLY A 203 -1.69 25.61 14.00
C GLY A 203 -3.22 25.76 13.85
N GLY A 204 -3.76 25.32 12.71
CA GLY A 204 -5.16 25.42 12.31
C GLY A 204 -5.98 24.21 12.77
N PRO A 205 -7.14 23.98 12.13
CA PRO A 205 -7.90 22.74 12.30
C PRO A 205 -7.04 21.50 12.05
N SER A 206 -7.40 20.39 12.69
CA SER A 206 -6.74 19.10 12.53
C SER A 206 -7.73 17.98 12.77
N GLY A 207 -7.50 16.82 12.16
CA GLY A 207 -8.36 15.68 12.40
C GLY A 207 -8.01 14.46 11.58
N ILE A 208 -8.65 13.37 11.98
CA ILE A 208 -8.64 12.09 11.28
C ILE A 208 -9.99 11.42 11.47
N ASN A 209 -10.41 10.71 10.43
CA ASN A 209 -11.54 9.82 10.45
C ASN A 209 -11.17 8.61 9.59
N ALA A 210 -10.80 7.51 10.24
CA ALA A 210 -10.27 6.35 9.55
C ALA A 210 -10.62 5.05 10.28
N ASN A 211 -10.50 3.92 9.58
CA ASN A 211 -10.66 2.60 10.16
C ASN A 211 -9.37 1.80 9.94
N LEU A 212 -8.79 1.32 11.04
CA LEU A 212 -7.66 0.40 11.03
C LEU A 212 -8.20 -1.03 10.86
N THR A 213 -7.65 -1.73 9.88
CA THR A 213 -7.88 -3.16 9.64
C THR A 213 -6.52 -3.85 9.56
N VAL A 214 -6.41 -5.03 10.17
CA VAL A 214 -5.23 -5.90 10.05
C VAL A 214 -5.70 -7.24 9.53
N GLU A 215 -5.01 -7.73 8.51
CA GLU A 215 -5.28 -9.00 7.85
C GLU A 215 -4.08 -9.93 8.01
N ALA A 216 -4.32 -11.18 8.39
CA ALA A 216 -3.30 -12.22 8.41
C ALA A 216 -3.75 -13.41 7.55
N TYR A 217 -2.86 -13.86 6.68
CA TYR A 217 -3.06 -14.99 5.79
C TYR A 217 -2.31 -16.18 6.38
N VAL A 218 -3.07 -17.20 6.78
CA VAL A 218 -2.56 -18.36 7.51
C VAL A 218 -3.21 -19.65 7.01
N GLY A 219 -2.40 -20.51 6.43
CA GLY A 219 -2.76 -21.86 6.00
C GLY A 219 -2.51 -22.93 7.06
N PRO A 220 -2.51 -24.24 6.71
CA PRO A 220 -2.66 -24.77 5.36
C PRO A 220 -4.12 -24.79 4.93
N CYS A 221 -4.50 -23.83 4.10
CA CYS A 221 -5.66 -24.03 3.23
C CYS A 221 -5.24 -25.08 2.22
N ASP A 222 -6.09 -26.08 1.91
CA ASP A 222 -5.83 -27.00 0.81
C ASP A 222 -5.64 -26.17 -0.47
N THR A 223 -4.38 -25.94 -0.77
CA THR A 223 -3.83 -25.28 -1.93
C THR A 223 -3.04 -26.31 -2.69
N SER A 224 -3.51 -27.57 -2.73
CA SER A 224 -3.00 -28.55 -3.68
C SER A 224 -3.22 -28.01 -5.11
N GLY A 225 -2.30 -27.15 -5.55
CA GLY A 225 -2.38 -26.32 -6.75
C GLY A 225 -2.43 -24.79 -6.57
N SER A 226 -2.49 -24.19 -5.38
CA SER A 226 -2.39 -22.71 -5.25
C SER A 226 -0.95 -22.30 -4.98
N PHE A 227 -0.42 -21.50 -5.89
CA PHE A 227 0.85 -20.83 -5.74
C PHE A 227 0.79 -19.76 -4.65
N THR A 228 1.76 -19.76 -3.75
CA THR A 228 1.96 -18.73 -2.73
C THR A 228 3.40 -18.24 -2.81
N LEU A 229 3.61 -16.96 -2.52
CA LEU A 229 4.92 -16.32 -2.54
C LEU A 229 4.95 -15.29 -1.41
N GLN A 230 6.07 -15.18 -0.69
CA GLN A 230 6.21 -14.18 0.37
C GLN A 230 6.11 -12.75 -0.19
N ASP A 231 5.50 -11.84 0.57
CA ASP A 231 5.23 -10.45 0.12
C ASP A 231 6.52 -9.69 -0.24
N ASP A 232 7.61 -9.98 0.45
CA ASP A 232 8.92 -9.35 0.23
C ASP A 232 9.78 -10.10 -0.78
N ASN A 233 9.22 -11.04 -1.55
CA ASN A 233 9.99 -11.84 -2.48
C ASN A 233 10.67 -10.98 -3.54
N ASN A 234 9.90 -10.21 -4.29
CA ASN A 234 10.40 -9.41 -5.41
C ASN A 234 10.88 -8.05 -4.92
N LYS A 235 12.13 -7.70 -5.19
CA LYS A 235 12.75 -6.44 -4.76
C LYS A 235 13.37 -5.73 -5.96
N ILE A 236 13.28 -4.40 -5.93
CA ILE A 236 13.87 -3.51 -6.92
C ILE A 236 14.70 -2.48 -6.19
N THR A 237 15.97 -2.35 -6.58
CA THR A 237 16.84 -1.26 -6.17
C THR A 237 17.19 -0.42 -7.39
N VAL A 238 16.95 0.88 -7.30
CA VAL A 238 17.31 1.82 -8.36
C VAL A 238 18.74 2.29 -8.13
N GLY A 239 19.61 2.00 -9.09
CA GLY A 239 20.94 2.56 -9.16
C GLY A 239 20.98 3.77 -10.10
N SER A 240 21.43 4.92 -9.59
CA SER A 240 21.68 6.09 -10.43
C SER A 240 23.17 6.39 -10.50
N CYS A 241 23.61 6.81 -11.68
CA CYS A 241 24.73 7.72 -11.81
C CYS A 241 24.17 9.09 -12.27
N THR A 242 24.91 10.14 -11.95
CA THR A 242 24.51 11.57 -11.93
C THR A 242 23.57 12.03 -13.07
N CYS A 243 22.76 13.08 -12.84
CA CYS A 243 21.90 13.78 -13.82
C CYS A 243 22.68 14.42 -15.01
N ASN A 244 23.46 13.64 -15.73
CA ASN A 244 24.37 14.02 -16.80
C ASN A 244 23.75 13.87 -18.19
N GLY A 245 22.48 13.45 -18.28
CA GLY A 245 21.78 13.19 -19.54
C GLY A 245 22.23 11.92 -20.26
N ALA A 246 23.07 11.10 -19.64
CA ALA A 246 23.47 9.79 -20.16
C ALA A 246 22.42 8.70 -19.80
N LYS A 247 22.55 7.56 -20.46
CA LYS A 247 21.80 6.33 -20.13
C LYS A 247 22.64 5.45 -19.20
N ASP A 248 22.96 5.94 -18.01
CA ASP A 248 23.82 5.28 -17.03
C ASP A 248 23.08 4.84 -15.76
N GLY A 249 21.75 4.94 -15.74
CA GLY A 249 20.91 4.34 -14.71
C GLY A 249 20.83 2.83 -14.84
N PHE A 250 20.55 2.15 -13.73
CA PHE A 250 20.29 0.72 -13.71
C PHE A 250 19.21 0.32 -12.69
N LEU A 251 18.53 -0.80 -12.95
CA LEU A 251 17.70 -1.49 -11.96
C LEU A 251 18.45 -2.74 -11.50
N ALA A 252 18.61 -2.91 -10.19
CA ALA A 252 18.98 -4.19 -9.60
C ALA A 252 17.71 -4.89 -9.11
N LEU A 253 17.41 -6.03 -9.70
CA LEU A 253 16.24 -6.86 -9.44
C LEU A 253 16.68 -8.04 -8.58
N SER A 254 15.90 -8.41 -7.57
CA SER A 254 16.17 -9.62 -6.79
C SER A 254 14.90 -10.33 -6.33
N ILE A 255 15.05 -11.64 -6.07
CA ILE A 255 14.03 -12.53 -5.53
C ILE A 255 14.56 -13.27 -4.30
N GLU A 256 13.68 -13.61 -3.36
CA GLU A 256 14.04 -14.38 -2.17
C GLU A 256 13.83 -15.89 -2.33
N ASP A 257 12.76 -16.30 -3.02
CA ASP A 257 12.41 -17.68 -3.30
C ASP A 257 12.90 -18.10 -4.69
N ASN A 258 14.02 -18.81 -4.73
CA ASN A 258 14.63 -19.34 -5.95
C ASN A 258 14.16 -20.76 -6.29
N THR A 259 13.08 -21.25 -5.68
CA THR A 259 12.44 -22.52 -6.07
C THR A 259 11.62 -22.39 -7.36
N HIS A 260 11.42 -21.16 -7.82
CA HIS A 260 10.73 -20.82 -9.05
C HIS A 260 11.63 -20.03 -10.01
N ASP A 261 11.32 -20.15 -11.30
CA ASP A 261 11.88 -19.28 -12.33
C ASP A 261 10.98 -18.04 -12.48
N TYR A 262 11.59 -16.89 -12.76
CA TYR A 262 10.91 -15.62 -12.90
C TYR A 262 11.14 -15.03 -14.28
N THR A 263 10.07 -14.48 -14.85
CA THR A 263 10.11 -13.64 -16.04
C THR A 263 9.68 -12.23 -15.66
N ILE A 264 10.56 -11.26 -15.89
CA ILE A 264 10.40 -9.87 -15.45
C ILE A 264 10.34 -8.98 -16.69
N THR A 265 9.32 -8.14 -16.79
CA THR A 265 9.24 -7.12 -17.85
C THR A 265 9.56 -5.74 -17.27
N VAL A 266 10.17 -4.90 -18.09
CA VAL A 266 10.45 -3.49 -17.77
C VAL A 266 9.91 -2.66 -18.92
N SER A 267 9.04 -1.68 -18.64
CA SER A 267 8.45 -0.86 -19.70
C SER A 267 9.54 -0.13 -20.50
N GLY A 268 9.37 -0.07 -21.83
CA GLY A 268 10.38 0.50 -22.73
C GLY A 268 11.57 -0.41 -23.04
N LEU A 269 11.59 -1.66 -22.55
CA LEU A 269 12.50 -2.70 -23.00
C LEU A 269 11.73 -3.80 -23.74
N ASP A 270 12.27 -4.25 -24.88
CA ASP A 270 11.62 -5.27 -25.72
C ASP A 270 11.81 -6.69 -25.18
N ASN A 271 12.92 -6.94 -24.47
CA ASN A 271 13.28 -8.27 -24.00
C ASN A 271 13.03 -8.42 -22.49
N PRO A 272 12.32 -9.48 -22.06
CA PRO A 272 12.16 -9.77 -20.64
C PRO A 272 13.48 -10.21 -20.00
N ILE A 273 13.60 -9.94 -18.71
CA ILE A 273 14.70 -10.35 -17.85
C ILE A 273 14.29 -11.62 -17.11
N THR A 274 15.21 -12.57 -16.97
CA THR A 274 14.92 -13.83 -16.28
C THR A 274 15.80 -14.02 -15.06
N ILE A 275 15.23 -14.46 -13.95
CA ILE A 275 15.96 -14.97 -12.79
C ILE A 275 15.57 -16.45 -12.64
N LYS A 276 16.54 -17.36 -12.79
CA LYS A 276 16.28 -18.80 -12.91
C LYS A 276 17.24 -19.65 -12.11
N GLY A 277 16.76 -20.83 -11.70
CA GLY A 277 17.54 -21.80 -10.95
C GLY A 277 18.12 -21.21 -9.65
N ALA A 278 19.41 -21.42 -9.39
CA ALA A 278 20.04 -20.93 -8.15
C ALA A 278 20.24 -19.40 -8.10
N ASN A 279 20.07 -18.68 -9.22
CA ASN A 279 20.27 -17.24 -9.25
C ASN A 279 19.13 -16.52 -8.52
N LYS A 280 19.47 -15.43 -7.80
CA LYS A 280 18.49 -14.60 -7.10
C LYS A 280 18.44 -13.15 -7.58
N THR A 281 19.29 -12.77 -8.53
CA THR A 281 19.49 -11.37 -8.89
C THR A 281 19.63 -11.19 -10.39
N ALA A 282 19.16 -10.06 -10.90
CA ALA A 282 19.44 -9.58 -12.25
C ALA A 282 19.72 -8.06 -12.22
N THR A 283 20.40 -7.56 -13.23
CA THR A 283 20.66 -6.12 -13.38
C THR A 283 20.25 -5.67 -14.78
N VAL A 284 19.56 -4.54 -14.84
CA VAL A 284 19.10 -3.88 -16.07
C VAL A 284 19.84 -2.55 -16.20
N PRO A 285 21.02 -2.53 -16.86
CA PRO A 285 21.78 -1.31 -17.04
C PRO A 285 21.27 -0.50 -18.23
N GLY A 286 21.83 0.70 -18.41
CA GLY A 286 21.63 1.47 -19.64
C GLY A 286 20.29 2.22 -19.68
N LEU A 287 19.68 2.45 -18.52
CA LEU A 287 18.41 3.13 -18.43
C LEU A 287 18.61 4.65 -18.46
N GLY A 288 17.79 5.32 -19.25
CA GLY A 288 17.72 6.77 -19.25
C GLY A 288 16.86 7.27 -18.10
N LYS A 289 16.80 8.59 -17.93
CA LYS A 289 15.79 9.20 -17.06
C LYS A 289 14.40 8.84 -17.58
N GLY A 290 13.57 8.26 -16.71
CA GLY A 290 12.19 7.90 -17.04
C GLY A 290 11.48 7.24 -15.88
N LYS A 291 10.17 7.06 -16.04
CA LYS A 291 9.37 6.15 -15.20
C LYS A 291 9.37 4.78 -15.87
N TYR A 292 9.50 3.73 -15.07
CA TYR A 292 9.60 2.35 -15.54
C TYR A 292 8.64 1.48 -14.75
N THR A 293 7.74 0.79 -15.44
CA THR A 293 6.90 -0.25 -14.85
C THR A 293 7.69 -1.54 -14.89
N VAL A 294 7.91 -2.18 -13.74
CA VAL A 294 8.62 -3.45 -13.63
C VAL A 294 7.65 -4.51 -13.11
N CYS A 295 7.38 -5.55 -13.89
CA CYS A 295 6.44 -6.61 -13.51
C CYS A 295 7.14 -7.96 -13.39
N PHE A 296 7.08 -8.57 -12.20
CA PHE A 296 7.56 -9.92 -11.94
C PHE A 296 6.46 -10.94 -12.19
N LYS A 297 6.77 -11.99 -12.96
CA LYS A 297 5.93 -13.19 -13.13
C LYS A 297 6.69 -14.40 -12.65
N VAL A 298 5.95 -15.38 -12.15
CA VAL A 298 6.48 -16.69 -11.83
C VAL A 298 6.15 -17.65 -12.96
N ASP A 299 7.17 -18.29 -13.52
CA ASP A 299 7.02 -19.22 -14.63
C ASP A 299 6.16 -20.41 -14.18
N GLY A 300 5.15 -20.76 -14.98
CA GLY A 300 4.17 -21.80 -14.66
C GLY A 300 3.01 -21.34 -13.78
N GLN A 301 2.96 -20.06 -13.37
CA GLN A 301 1.89 -19.48 -12.55
C GLN A 301 1.17 -18.36 -13.30
N PRO A 302 0.22 -18.68 -14.19
CA PRO A 302 -0.35 -17.71 -15.12
C PRO A 302 -1.14 -16.57 -14.46
N ASN A 303 -1.55 -16.75 -13.21
CA ASN A 303 -2.34 -15.79 -12.45
C ASN A 303 -1.49 -14.88 -11.55
N TYR A 304 -0.17 -15.07 -11.49
CA TYR A 304 0.71 -14.25 -10.67
C TYR A 304 1.44 -13.20 -11.51
N GLU A 305 1.22 -11.94 -11.17
CA GLU A 305 1.97 -10.79 -11.67
C GLU A 305 2.03 -9.72 -10.57
N GLN A 306 3.23 -9.26 -10.22
CA GLN A 306 3.44 -8.17 -9.28
C GLN A 306 4.21 -7.05 -9.97
N CYS A 307 3.59 -5.87 -10.11
CA CYS A 307 4.17 -4.72 -10.78
C CYS A 307 4.55 -3.60 -9.81
N PHE A 308 5.63 -2.91 -10.14
CA PHE A 308 6.19 -1.76 -9.44
C PHE A 308 6.37 -0.59 -10.43
N GLU A 309 6.31 0.65 -9.95
CA GLU A 309 6.41 1.89 -10.76
C GLU A 309 7.57 2.79 -10.32
#